data_AF-A0A7W1LYS1-F1
#
_entry.id   AF-A0A7W1LYS1-F1
#
_cell.length_a   1.000
_cell.length_b   1.000
_cell.length_c   1.000
_cell.angle_alpha   90.00
_cell.angle_beta   90.00
_cell.angle_gamma   90.00
#
_symmetry.space_group_name_H-M   'P 1'
#
loop_
_entity.id
_entity.type
_entity.pdbx_description
1 polymer ?
#
loop_
_entity_poly.entity_id
_entity_poly.type
_entity_poly.pdbx_seq_one_letter_code
_entity_poly.pdbx_strand_id
1 'polypeptide(L)'
;MFRKALLTAAAAFVMLTLSSVARADTVTLTGINGTGVTATVSNFSLVGNQFTFTINNTSLAPGSTGTITNIGFALPGNRPNTFQLISSSNSNYALAYDLNTTSGSQNLVSSFDLVLINKTNGNPTFGGGNVKDGIAGGTSATFVIQGDFTGLSAQQVAQAIFARFQAVNGDGSDVAGAPGEVPEPMTIILLGTGLAGVAARARRRKQKD
;
A
#
# COMPACT_ATOMS: atom_id res chain seq x y z
N MET A 1 16.32 -29.64 -41.94
CA MET A 1 16.84 -29.37 -40.59
C MET A 1 16.37 -28.02 -40.01
N PHE A 2 16.16 -26.97 -40.81
CA PHE A 2 15.73 -25.64 -40.35
C PHE A 2 14.45 -25.57 -39.48
N ARG A 3 13.43 -26.40 -39.76
CA ARG A 3 12.16 -26.40 -38.99
C ARG A 3 12.32 -26.86 -37.54
N LYS A 4 13.29 -27.73 -37.27
CA LYS A 4 13.55 -28.21 -35.90
C LYS A 4 14.26 -27.13 -35.07
N ALA A 5 15.21 -26.41 -35.68
CA ALA A 5 15.91 -25.30 -35.02
C ALA A 5 14.98 -24.12 -34.66
N LEU A 6 13.99 -23.82 -35.51
CA LEU A 6 13.03 -22.73 -35.25
C LEU A 6 12.13 -23.02 -34.03
N LEU A 7 11.66 -24.27 -33.89
CA LEU A 7 10.84 -24.67 -32.74
C LEU A 7 11.64 -24.65 -31.44
N THR A 8 12.90 -25.07 -31.46
CA THR A 8 13.77 -25.06 -30.27
C THR A 8 14.10 -23.63 -29.83
N ALA A 9 14.31 -22.71 -30.77
CA ALA A 9 14.54 -21.29 -30.47
C ALA A 9 13.29 -20.61 -29.89
N ALA A 10 12.10 -20.89 -30.42
CA ALA A 10 10.85 -20.34 -29.90
C ALA A 10 10.54 -20.84 -28.47
N ALA A 11 10.79 -22.13 -28.19
CA ALA A 11 10.60 -22.70 -26.85
C ALA A 11 11.58 -22.10 -25.82
N ALA A 12 12.83 -21.86 -26.21
CA ALA A 12 13.82 -21.19 -25.37
C ALA A 12 13.43 -19.74 -25.06
N PHE A 13 12.89 -19.01 -26.04
CA PHE A 13 12.39 -17.65 -25.85
C PHE A 13 11.19 -17.60 -24.88
N VAL A 14 10.26 -18.56 -24.97
CA VAL A 14 9.12 -18.66 -24.05
C VAL A 14 9.58 -19.00 -22.63
N MET A 15 10.54 -19.91 -22.45
CA MET A 15 11.06 -20.23 -21.11
C MET A 15 11.85 -19.07 -20.47
N LEU A 16 12.59 -18.29 -21.26
CA LEU A 16 13.28 -17.08 -20.76
C LEU A 16 12.30 -15.95 -20.37
N THR A 17 11.09 -15.94 -20.94
CA THR A 17 10.05 -14.96 -20.55
C THR A 17 9.24 -15.37 -19.32
N LEU A 18 9.36 -16.62 -18.85
CA LEU A 18 8.58 -17.17 -17.73
C LEU A 18 9.30 -17.08 -16.38
N SER A 19 10.54 -16.57 -16.33
CA SER A 19 11.20 -16.20 -15.08
C SER A 19 10.70 -14.85 -14.55
N SER A 20 9.38 -14.66 -14.52
CA SER A 20 8.79 -13.59 -13.71
C SER A 20 9.02 -13.96 -12.26
N VAL A 21 10.00 -13.32 -11.62
CA VAL A 21 10.10 -13.33 -10.16
C VAL A 21 8.74 -12.87 -9.67
N ALA A 22 7.97 -13.77 -9.03
CA ALA A 22 6.76 -13.40 -8.34
C ALA A 22 7.18 -12.41 -7.25
N ARG A 23 7.11 -11.11 -7.55
CA ARG A 23 7.32 -10.08 -6.55
C ARG A 23 6.15 -10.25 -5.60
N ALA A 24 6.44 -10.48 -4.32
CA ALA A 24 5.45 -10.28 -3.29
C ALA A 24 4.88 -8.86 -3.49
N ASP A 25 3.56 -8.73 -3.51
CA ASP A 25 2.93 -7.43 -3.70
C ASP A 25 3.40 -6.50 -2.58
N THR A 26 3.92 -5.34 -2.97
CA THR A 26 4.40 -4.31 -2.05
C THR A 26 3.74 -3.00 -2.39
N VAL A 27 3.21 -2.31 -1.39
CA VAL A 27 2.72 -0.93 -1.50
C VAL A 27 3.77 0.00 -0.90
N THR A 28 4.29 0.93 -1.69
CA THR A 28 5.21 1.97 -1.19
C THR A 28 4.40 3.15 -0.67
N LEU A 29 4.69 3.58 0.55
CA LEU A 29 4.16 4.80 1.15
C LEU A 29 5.22 5.88 1.09
N THR A 30 4.85 7.08 0.62
CA THR A 30 5.76 8.23 0.51
C THR A 30 5.18 9.42 1.26
N GLY A 31 6.04 10.12 2.02
CA GLY A 31 5.68 11.34 2.75
C GLY A 31 5.06 12.41 1.85
N ILE A 32 3.93 12.96 2.27
CA ILE A 32 3.14 13.92 1.46
C ILE A 32 3.68 15.34 1.53
N ASN A 33 4.48 15.67 2.56
CA ASN A 33 5.04 17.01 2.73
C ASN A 33 6.46 17.16 2.15
N GLY A 34 6.89 16.24 1.29
CA GLY A 34 8.19 16.31 0.60
C GLY A 34 9.41 16.07 1.50
N THR A 35 9.21 15.50 2.69
CA THR A 35 10.31 15.21 3.64
C THR A 35 11.16 14.00 3.25
N GLY A 36 10.70 13.23 2.25
CA GLY A 36 11.39 12.04 1.73
C GLY A 36 11.26 10.79 2.61
N VAL A 37 10.48 10.84 3.70
CA VAL A 37 10.17 9.63 4.49
C VAL A 37 9.42 8.62 3.64
N THR A 38 9.76 7.35 3.82
CA THR A 38 9.17 6.23 3.09
C THR A 38 8.92 5.02 4.00
N ALA A 39 7.90 4.26 3.64
CA ALA A 39 7.64 2.93 4.18
C ALA A 39 7.19 1.99 3.07
N THR A 40 7.21 0.70 3.35
CA THR A 40 6.63 -0.33 2.48
C THR A 40 5.68 -1.20 3.27
N VAL A 41 4.49 -1.46 2.71
CA VAL A 41 3.57 -2.48 3.20
C VAL A 41 3.76 -3.72 2.33
N SER A 42 4.05 -4.85 2.96
CA SER A 42 4.36 -6.12 2.31
C SER A 42 3.74 -7.29 3.06
N ASN A 43 3.83 -8.49 2.47
CA ASN A 43 3.31 -9.74 3.05
C ASN A 43 1.85 -9.61 3.51
N PHE A 44 1.05 -8.82 2.77
CA PHE A 44 -0.33 -8.61 3.14
C PHE A 44 -1.25 -9.68 2.56
N SER A 45 -2.25 -10.07 3.33
CA SER A 45 -3.24 -11.05 2.93
C SER A 45 -4.56 -10.75 3.63
N LEU A 46 -5.66 -11.12 2.97
CA LEU A 46 -7.01 -11.03 3.53
C LEU A 46 -7.64 -12.41 3.41
N VAL A 47 -7.83 -13.08 4.55
CA VAL A 47 -8.45 -14.41 4.62
C VAL A 47 -9.66 -14.34 5.54
N GLY A 48 -10.85 -14.49 4.95
CA GLY A 48 -12.10 -14.16 5.62
C GLY A 48 -12.11 -12.68 6.03
N ASN A 49 -12.25 -12.44 7.33
CA ASN A 49 -12.30 -11.09 7.90
C ASN A 49 -10.99 -10.67 8.57
N GLN A 50 -9.90 -11.41 8.35
CA GLN A 50 -8.59 -11.12 8.93
C GLN A 50 -7.62 -10.60 7.88
N PHE A 51 -7.21 -9.36 8.05
CA PHE A 51 -6.16 -8.72 7.28
C PHE A 51 -4.83 -8.82 8.03
N THR A 52 -3.87 -9.48 7.42
CA THR A 52 -2.48 -9.54 7.90
C THR A 52 -1.63 -8.66 7.02
N PHE A 53 -0.67 -7.92 7.59
CA PHE A 53 0.31 -7.16 6.81
C PHE A 53 1.58 -6.88 7.61
N THR A 54 2.68 -6.62 6.91
CA THR A 54 3.93 -6.10 7.49
C THR A 54 4.19 -4.70 6.98
N ILE A 55 4.48 -3.76 7.87
CA ILE A 55 4.97 -2.43 7.49
C ILE A 55 6.44 -2.31 7.86
N ASN A 56 7.25 -1.89 6.91
CA ASN A 56 8.69 -1.68 7.05
C ASN A 56 9.01 -0.20 6.82
N ASN A 57 9.67 0.43 7.79
CA ASN A 57 10.12 1.80 7.68
C ASN A 57 11.42 1.86 6.86
N THR A 58 11.37 2.44 5.67
CA THR A 58 12.51 2.51 4.74
C THR A 58 13.23 3.87 4.78
N SER A 59 12.89 4.72 5.75
CA SER A 59 13.42 6.08 5.94
C SER A 59 14.84 6.05 6.52
N LEU A 60 15.81 5.64 5.70
CA LEU A 60 17.22 5.47 6.07
C LEU A 60 18.15 6.55 5.48
N ALA A 61 17.67 7.32 4.49
CA ALA A 61 18.49 8.32 3.82
C ALA A 61 18.79 9.52 4.74
N PRO A 62 20.00 10.11 4.67
CA PRO A 62 20.29 11.36 5.36
C PRO A 62 19.30 12.45 4.94
N GLY A 63 18.70 13.15 5.93
CA GLY A 63 17.67 14.16 5.65
C GLY A 63 16.29 13.61 5.28
N SER A 64 16.09 12.29 5.43
CA SER A 64 14.78 11.64 5.37
C SER A 64 14.69 10.56 6.45
N THR A 65 15.02 10.93 7.68
CA THR A 65 14.86 10.05 8.85
C THR A 65 13.49 10.25 9.46
N GLY A 66 12.94 9.23 10.11
CA GLY A 66 11.68 9.32 10.82
C GLY A 66 11.29 7.99 11.45
N THR A 67 10.43 8.02 12.46
CA THR A 67 9.88 6.84 13.11
C THR A 67 8.39 6.76 12.86
N ILE A 68 7.90 5.60 12.41
CA ILE A 68 6.46 5.40 12.26
C ILE A 68 5.88 5.25 13.67
N THR A 69 4.94 6.12 14.03
CA THR A 69 4.28 6.06 15.35
C THR A 69 2.84 5.62 15.24
N ASN A 70 2.14 5.96 14.17
CA ASN A 70 0.74 5.55 13.97
C ASN A 70 0.52 5.04 12.55
N ILE A 71 -0.46 4.16 12.38
CA ILE A 71 -0.85 3.59 11.08
C ILE A 71 -2.37 3.76 10.96
N GLY A 72 -2.83 4.52 9.98
CA GLY A 72 -4.25 4.80 9.73
C GLY A 72 -4.75 4.05 8.50
N PHE A 73 -6.04 3.75 8.46
CA PHE A 73 -6.69 3.11 7.32
C PHE A 73 -7.86 3.99 6.86
N ALA A 74 -7.82 4.44 5.61
CA ALA A 74 -8.91 5.19 4.98
C ALA A 74 -9.62 4.27 3.98
N LEU A 75 -10.39 3.31 4.50
CA LEU A 75 -11.06 2.30 3.70
C LEU A 75 -12.24 2.93 2.93
N PRO A 76 -12.51 2.52 1.69
CA PRO A 76 -13.54 3.17 0.88
C PRO A 76 -14.96 2.72 1.27
N GLY A 77 -15.88 3.66 1.53
CA GLY A 77 -17.27 3.37 1.93
C GLY A 77 -17.51 3.56 3.43
N ASN A 78 -18.76 3.40 3.87
CA ASN A 78 -19.11 3.51 5.29
C ASN A 78 -19.10 2.11 5.93
N ARG A 79 -18.26 1.89 6.93
CA ARG A 79 -18.12 0.59 7.60
C ARG A 79 -18.42 0.71 9.09
N PRO A 80 -18.99 -0.34 9.71
CA PRO A 80 -19.16 -0.37 11.15
C PRO A 80 -17.80 -0.48 11.85
N ASN A 81 -17.64 0.23 12.97
CA ASN A 81 -16.40 0.22 13.78
C ASN A 81 -16.26 -1.05 14.61
N THR A 82 -16.07 -2.19 13.94
CA THR A 82 -15.98 -3.54 14.54
C THR A 82 -14.57 -4.14 14.46
N PHE A 83 -13.57 -3.35 14.05
CA PHE A 83 -12.20 -3.81 13.89
C PHE A 83 -11.57 -4.24 15.22
N GLN A 84 -10.64 -5.19 15.21
CA GLN A 84 -9.92 -5.65 16.40
C GLN A 84 -8.48 -5.95 16.02
N LEU A 85 -7.53 -5.54 16.85
CA LEU A 85 -6.15 -5.96 16.73
C LEU A 85 -6.00 -7.35 17.37
N ILE A 86 -5.82 -8.37 16.54
CA ILE A 86 -5.66 -9.77 16.99
C ILE A 86 -4.24 -10.01 17.49
N SER A 87 -3.24 -9.53 16.74
CA SER A 87 -1.85 -9.63 17.15
C SER A 87 -0.98 -8.55 16.50
N SER A 88 0.12 -8.22 17.17
CA SER A 88 1.17 -7.34 16.67
C SER A 88 2.54 -7.87 17.08
N SER A 89 3.52 -7.81 16.18
CA SER A 89 4.92 -8.07 16.54
C SER A 89 5.55 -6.92 17.34
N ASN A 90 4.90 -5.74 17.37
CA ASN A 90 5.24 -4.61 18.23
C ASN A 90 4.09 -4.36 19.23
N SER A 91 4.28 -4.78 20.49
CA SER A 91 3.28 -4.70 21.57
C SER A 91 2.93 -3.28 22.04
N ASN A 92 3.68 -2.28 21.56
CA ASN A 92 3.42 -0.88 21.87
C ASN A 92 2.24 -0.33 21.07
N TYR A 93 1.81 -1.02 20.02
CA TYR A 93 0.64 -0.64 19.25
C TYR A 93 -0.65 -1.16 19.89
N ALA A 94 -1.69 -0.33 19.85
CA ALA A 94 -3.07 -0.68 20.16
C ALA A 94 -3.98 -0.16 19.04
N LEU A 95 -5.21 -0.68 18.98
CA LEU A 95 -6.20 -0.19 18.03
C LEU A 95 -7.06 0.91 18.69
N ALA A 96 -7.32 1.98 17.95
CA ALA A 96 -8.27 3.02 18.30
C ALA A 96 -9.19 3.33 17.11
N TYR A 97 -10.42 3.75 17.43
CA TYR A 97 -11.47 4.08 16.46
C TYR A 97 -11.78 5.57 16.49
N ASP A 98 -12.40 6.08 15.43
CA ASP A 98 -13.00 7.41 15.38
C ASP A 98 -12.05 8.56 15.77
N LEU A 99 -10.75 8.35 15.59
CA LEU A 99 -9.76 9.40 15.80
C LEU A 99 -9.79 10.34 14.62
N ASN A 100 -10.44 11.49 14.85
CA ASN A 100 -10.43 12.60 13.90
C ASN A 100 -8.98 13.01 13.64
N THR A 101 -8.55 12.95 12.37
CA THR A 101 -7.18 13.27 11.94
C THR A 101 -6.79 14.71 12.26
N THR A 102 -7.76 15.58 12.47
CA THR A 102 -7.60 17.02 12.69
C THR A 102 -6.82 17.39 13.97
N SER A 103 -6.75 16.53 14.99
CA SER A 103 -5.83 16.76 16.12
C SER A 103 -4.40 16.34 15.75
N GLY A 104 -3.70 17.24 15.05
CA GLY A 104 -2.26 17.14 14.78
C GLY A 104 -1.86 16.57 13.40
N SER A 105 -2.81 16.17 12.55
CA SER A 105 -2.52 15.87 11.14
C SER A 105 -2.65 17.11 10.27
N GLN A 106 -1.52 17.67 9.85
CA GLN A 106 -1.51 18.66 8.79
C GLN A 106 -1.86 17.92 7.47
N ASN A 107 -2.89 18.39 6.75
CA ASN A 107 -3.23 18.00 5.38
C ASN A 107 -3.94 16.65 5.12
N LEU A 108 -4.44 15.94 6.14
CA LEU A 108 -5.40 14.84 5.90
C LEU A 108 -6.82 15.33 6.09
N VAL A 109 -7.61 15.30 5.02
CA VAL A 109 -9.05 15.65 5.01
C VAL A 109 -9.95 14.44 5.29
N SER A 110 -9.36 13.26 5.53
CA SER A 110 -10.07 12.00 5.75
C SER A 110 -10.10 11.62 7.22
N SER A 111 -11.26 11.11 7.67
CA SER A 111 -11.37 10.27 8.85
C SER A 111 -10.80 8.89 8.55
N PHE A 112 -10.08 8.28 9.49
CA PHE A 112 -9.69 6.89 9.39
C PHE A 112 -10.77 5.99 9.99
N ASP A 113 -11.08 4.87 9.34
CA ASP A 113 -11.96 3.84 9.89
C ASP A 113 -11.33 3.19 11.13
N LEU A 114 -10.00 3.04 11.11
CA LEU A 114 -9.23 2.54 12.24
C LEU A 114 -7.81 3.11 12.24
N VAL A 115 -7.23 3.19 13.45
CA VAL A 115 -5.85 3.60 13.65
C VAL A 115 -5.14 2.63 14.59
N LEU A 116 -3.99 2.13 14.17
CA LEU A 116 -3.02 1.52 15.07
C LEU A 116 -2.17 2.64 15.68
N ILE A 117 -2.37 2.87 16.96
CA ILE A 117 -1.73 3.91 17.73
C ILE A 117 -0.59 3.33 18.56
N ASN A 118 0.55 4.00 18.57
CA ASN A 118 1.57 3.73 19.56
C ASN A 118 1.13 4.32 20.91
N LYS A 119 0.97 3.46 21.91
CA LYS A 119 0.49 3.80 23.26
C LYS A 119 1.29 4.97 23.83
N THR A 120 0.68 6.15 23.89
CA THR A 120 1.21 7.31 24.59
C THR A 120 0.29 7.62 25.76
N ASN A 121 0.85 7.95 26.93
CA ASN A 121 0.18 8.25 28.19
C ASN A 121 -1.18 8.97 28.06
N GLY A 122 -2.26 8.20 27.91
CA GLY A 122 -3.63 8.63 28.20
C GLY A 122 -4.41 9.38 27.11
N ASN A 123 -3.87 9.70 25.94
CA ASN A 123 -4.70 10.29 24.87
C ASN A 123 -4.21 9.94 23.46
N PRO A 124 -4.82 8.96 22.80
CA PRO A 124 -4.38 8.53 21.48
C PRO A 124 -4.88 9.48 20.40
N THR A 125 -3.97 10.19 19.74
CA THR A 125 -4.29 10.95 18.53
C THR A 125 -3.42 10.45 17.38
N PHE A 126 -3.95 10.49 16.15
CA PHE A 126 -3.15 10.14 14.97
C PHE A 126 -1.95 11.09 14.79
N GLY A 127 -2.07 12.35 15.23
CA GLY A 127 -0.99 13.34 15.18
C GLY A 127 0.11 13.16 16.23
N GLY A 128 -0.04 12.23 17.18
CA GLY A 128 0.89 12.01 18.29
C GLY A 128 1.78 10.77 18.14
N GLY A 129 2.14 10.18 19.28
CA GLY A 129 2.90 8.94 19.40
C GLY A 129 4.26 9.10 20.09
N ASN A 130 4.74 8.03 20.74
CA ASN A 130 6.08 7.99 21.31
C ASN A 130 7.09 7.42 20.30
N VAL A 131 8.05 8.24 19.87
CA VAL A 131 9.13 7.84 18.96
C VAL A 131 9.92 6.64 19.49
N LYS A 132 10.12 6.53 20.81
CA LYS A 132 10.88 5.41 21.41
C LYS A 132 10.23 4.05 21.24
N ASP A 133 8.91 4.05 21.05
CA ASP A 133 8.10 2.83 21.02
C ASP A 133 7.67 2.45 19.59
N GLY A 134 8.00 3.30 18.61
CA GLY A 134 7.55 3.18 17.22
C GLY A 134 8.41 2.26 16.37
N ILE A 135 8.15 2.26 15.06
CA ILE A 135 8.91 1.48 14.08
C ILE A 135 10.01 2.39 13.50
N ALA A 136 11.22 2.25 14.03
CA ALA A 136 12.39 3.02 13.62
C ALA A 136 12.81 2.71 12.17
N GLY A 137 13.59 3.59 11.55
CA GLY A 137 14.14 3.38 10.21
C GLY A 137 14.91 2.06 10.11
N GLY A 138 14.64 1.27 9.07
CA GLY A 138 15.24 -0.04 8.83
C GLY A 138 14.59 -1.19 9.61
N THR A 139 13.54 -0.92 10.37
CA THR A 139 12.79 -1.94 11.13
C THR A 139 11.37 -2.10 10.60
N SER A 140 10.75 -3.23 10.97
CA SER A 140 9.39 -3.57 10.54
C SER A 140 8.55 -4.11 11.68
N ALA A 141 7.22 -4.02 11.53
CA ALA A 141 6.28 -4.71 12.39
C ALA A 141 5.16 -5.37 11.57
N THR A 142 4.68 -6.51 12.05
CA THR A 142 3.59 -7.28 11.45
C THR A 142 2.36 -7.19 12.34
N PHE A 143 1.20 -7.00 11.70
CA PHE A 143 -0.08 -6.81 12.35
C PHE A 143 -1.12 -7.77 11.76
N VAL A 144 -2.02 -8.24 12.61
CA VAL A 144 -3.21 -9.00 12.22
C VAL A 144 -4.43 -8.27 12.77
N ILE A 145 -5.28 -7.79 11.87
CA ILE A 145 -6.49 -7.04 12.18
C ILE A 145 -7.68 -7.86 11.72
N GLN A 146 -8.66 -8.05 12.60
CA GLN A 146 -9.96 -8.62 12.24
C GLN A 146 -10.98 -7.50 12.09
N GLY A 147 -11.87 -7.57 11.11
CA GLY A 147 -12.95 -6.59 10.97
C GLY A 147 -13.76 -6.75 9.69
N ASP A 148 -14.56 -5.75 9.35
CA ASP A 148 -15.34 -5.76 8.11
C ASP A 148 -14.50 -5.29 6.92
N PHE A 149 -13.99 -6.24 6.15
CA PHE A 149 -13.31 -6.00 4.88
C PHE A 149 -14.15 -6.44 3.67
N THR A 150 -15.47 -6.56 3.85
CA THR A 150 -16.37 -7.06 2.80
C THR A 150 -16.26 -6.21 1.53
N GLY A 151 -16.12 -6.89 0.39
CA GLY A 151 -16.00 -6.24 -0.91
C GLY A 151 -14.64 -5.60 -1.21
N LEU A 152 -13.65 -5.76 -0.34
CA LEU A 152 -12.27 -5.30 -0.58
C LEU A 152 -11.33 -6.47 -0.87
N SER A 153 -10.36 -6.24 -1.75
CA SER A 153 -9.19 -7.10 -1.88
C SER A 153 -8.12 -6.72 -0.86
N ALA A 154 -7.20 -7.65 -0.55
CA ALA A 154 -6.06 -7.36 0.32
C ALA A 154 -5.21 -6.19 -0.21
N GLN A 155 -5.09 -6.08 -1.53
CA GLN A 155 -4.38 -4.99 -2.21
C GLN A 155 -5.05 -3.63 -1.94
N GLN A 156 -6.37 -3.55 -2.07
CA GLN A 156 -7.12 -2.31 -1.82
C GLN A 156 -6.99 -1.87 -0.35
N VAL A 157 -7.03 -2.81 0.58
CA VAL A 157 -6.80 -2.52 2.00
C VAL A 157 -5.37 -2.01 2.23
N ALA A 158 -4.36 -2.65 1.61
CA ALA A 158 -2.97 -2.23 1.74
C ALA A 158 -2.70 -0.84 1.14
N GLN A 159 -3.33 -0.50 0.01
CA GLN A 159 -3.25 0.83 -0.61
C GLN A 159 -3.94 1.93 0.22
N ALA A 160 -4.92 1.56 1.05
CA ALA A 160 -5.63 2.48 1.95
C ALA A 160 -4.86 2.80 3.23
N ILE A 161 -3.64 2.26 3.42
CA ILE A 161 -2.81 2.49 4.60
C ILE A 161 -2.07 3.82 4.51
N PHE A 162 -2.10 4.54 5.63
CA PHE A 162 -1.29 5.73 5.89
C PHE A 162 -0.37 5.48 7.08
N ALA A 163 0.84 5.99 7.03
CA ALA A 163 1.81 5.92 8.12
C ALA A 163 2.14 7.32 8.62
N ARG A 164 2.00 7.54 9.93
CA ARG A 164 2.46 8.77 10.59
C ARG A 164 3.93 8.62 10.98
N PHE A 165 4.75 9.56 10.51
CA PHE A 165 6.14 9.70 10.90
C PHE A 165 6.31 10.83 11.92
N GLN A 166 7.09 10.57 12.96
CA GLN A 166 7.51 11.54 13.97
C GLN A 166 9.04 11.58 14.05
N ALA A 167 9.56 12.66 14.64
CA ALA A 167 10.98 12.99 14.65
C ALA A 167 11.57 12.99 13.24
N VAL A 168 10.79 13.48 12.27
CA VAL A 168 11.22 13.60 10.89
C VAL A 168 12.33 14.62 10.81
N ASN A 169 13.53 14.18 10.43
CA ASN A 169 14.73 15.02 10.41
C ASN A 169 15.06 15.71 11.75
N GLY A 170 14.66 15.11 12.88
CA GLY A 170 14.95 15.59 14.23
C GLY A 170 13.71 15.88 15.06
N ASP A 171 12.88 16.83 14.62
CA ASP A 171 11.71 17.34 15.35
C ASP A 171 10.43 17.47 14.51
N GLY A 172 10.51 17.18 13.21
CA GLY A 172 9.40 17.27 12.29
C GLY A 172 8.41 16.12 12.39
N SER A 173 7.33 16.23 11.62
CA SER A 173 6.36 15.17 11.44
C SER A 173 5.82 15.17 10.01
N ASP A 174 5.55 13.99 9.47
CA ASP A 174 4.97 13.82 8.15
C ASP A 174 3.98 12.64 8.15
N VAL A 175 3.14 12.57 7.13
CA VAL A 175 2.26 11.44 6.85
C VAL A 175 2.66 10.87 5.50
N ALA A 176 2.82 9.57 5.42
CA ALA A 176 2.99 8.87 4.16
C ALA A 176 1.72 8.13 3.78
N GLY A 177 1.39 8.12 2.49
CA GLY A 177 0.32 7.31 1.93
C GLY A 177 0.79 6.65 0.65
N ALA A 178 0.02 5.67 0.16
CA ALA A 178 0.27 5.12 -1.16
C ALA A 178 0.11 6.23 -2.22
N PRO A 179 0.94 6.25 -3.28
CA PRO A 179 0.67 7.10 -4.43
C PRO A 179 -0.71 6.71 -4.96
N GLY A 180 -1.60 7.70 -5.16
CA GLY A 180 -2.94 7.45 -5.69
C GLY A 180 -2.86 6.61 -6.96
N GLU A 181 -3.83 5.71 -7.17
CA GLU A 181 -3.87 4.85 -8.35
C GLU A 181 -3.83 5.71 -9.62
N VAL A 182 -2.66 5.85 -10.21
CA VAL A 182 -2.52 6.39 -11.56
C VAL A 182 -3.04 5.28 -12.48
N PRO A 183 -4.09 5.52 -13.28
CA PRO A 183 -4.63 4.51 -14.18
C PRO A 183 -3.50 3.84 -14.98
N GLU A 184 -3.37 2.51 -14.84
CA GLU A 184 -2.20 1.84 -15.37
C GLU A 184 -2.11 1.99 -16.90
N PRO A 185 -0.91 2.30 -17.45
CA PRO A 185 -0.72 2.49 -18.88
C PRO A 185 -1.05 1.23 -19.69
N MET A 186 -1.08 0.05 -19.08
CA MET A 186 -1.54 -1.18 -19.73
C MET A 186 -3.02 -1.13 -20.11
N THR A 187 -3.86 -0.46 -19.33
CA THR A 187 -5.28 -0.28 -19.69
C THR A 187 -5.39 0.58 -20.94
N ILE A 188 -4.54 1.60 -21.09
CA ILE A 188 -4.46 2.44 -22.29
C ILE A 188 -3.92 1.64 -23.48
N ILE A 189 -2.92 0.78 -23.28
CA ILE A 189 -2.36 -0.07 -24.34
C ILE A 189 -3.38 -1.14 -24.77
N LEU A 190 -4.07 -1.79 -23.84
CA LEU A 190 -5.08 -2.81 -24.14
C LEU A 190 -6.32 -2.19 -24.80
N LEU A 191 -6.77 -1.04 -24.32
CA LEU A 191 -7.84 -0.27 -24.95
C LEU A 191 -7.44 0.21 -26.35
N GLY A 192 -6.21 0.72 -26.48
CA GLY A 192 -5.66 1.21 -27.75
C GLY A 192 -5.48 0.08 -28.78
N THR A 193 -4.94 -1.06 -28.37
CA THR A 193 -4.78 -2.24 -29.24
C THR A 193 -6.12 -2.88 -29.59
N GLY A 194 -7.07 -2.92 -28.66
CA GLY A 194 -8.45 -3.36 -28.90
C GLY A 194 -9.16 -2.50 -29.95
N LEU A 195 -9.10 -1.17 -29.82
CA LEU A 195 -9.67 -0.22 -30.79
C LEU A 195 -9.01 -0.33 -32.17
N ALA A 196 -7.68 -0.46 -32.23
CA ALA A 196 -6.96 -0.67 -33.48
C ALA A 196 -7.38 -1.97 -34.19
N GLY A 197 -7.60 -3.05 -33.42
CA GLY A 197 -8.09 -4.33 -33.94
C GLY A 197 -9.50 -4.23 -34.53
N VAL A 198 -10.41 -3.50 -33.86
CA VAL A 198 -11.78 -3.26 -34.36
C VAL A 198 -11.75 -2.41 -35.63
N ALA A 199 -10.95 -1.34 -35.67
CA ALA A 199 -10.80 -0.47 -36.84
C ALA A 199 -10.24 -1.24 -38.06
N ALA A 200 -9.24 -2.09 -37.85
CA ALA A 200 -8.68 -2.95 -38.90
C ALA A 200 -9.72 -3.95 -39.44
N ARG A 201 -10.55 -4.53 -38.56
CA ARG A 201 -11.64 -5.43 -38.95
C ARG A 201 -12.73 -4.70 -39.75
N ALA A 202 -13.09 -3.48 -39.37
CA ALA A 202 -14.06 -2.67 -40.09
C ALA A 202 -13.57 -2.30 -41.50
N ARG A 203 -12.29 -1.93 -41.65
CA ARG A 203 -11.66 -1.65 -42.96
C ARG A 203 -11.71 -2.83 -43.92
N ARG A 204 -11.42 -4.05 -43.42
CA ARG A 204 -11.45 -5.27 -44.25
C ARG A 204 -12.85 -5.65 -44.74
N ARG A 205 -13.91 -5.26 -44.03
CA ARG A 205 -15.29 -5.52 -44.48
C ARG A 205 -15.68 -4.58 -45.62
N LYS A 206 -15.34 -3.29 -45.54
CA LYS A 206 -15.63 -2.31 -46.60
C LYS A 206 -14.90 -2.55 -47.93
N GLN A 207 -13.88 -3.41 -47.98
CA GLN A 207 -13.17 -3.76 -49.21
C GLN A 207 -13.74 -5.02 -49.89
N LYS A 208 -14.68 -5.71 -49.25
CA LYS A 208 -15.35 -6.90 -49.81
C LYS A 208 -16.72 -6.60 -50.44
N ASP A 209 -17.21 -5.37 -50.25
CA ASP A 209 -18.38 -4.80 -50.91
C ASP A 209 -17.89 -3.86 -52.02
#